data_AF-A0A349B818-F1
#
_entry.id   AF-A0A349B818-F1
#
_cell.length_a   1.000
_cell.length_b   1.000
_cell.length_c   1.000
_cell.angle_alpha   90.00
_cell.angle_beta   90.00
_cell.angle_gamma   90.00
#
_symmetry.space_group_name_H-M   'P 1'
#
loop_
_entity.id
_entity.type
_entity.pdbx_description
1 polymer ?
#
loop_
_entity_poly.entity_id
_entity_poly.type
_entity_poly.pdbx_seq_one_letter_code
_entity_poly.pdbx_strand_id
1 'polypeptide(L)'
;LYVDTLIGPDTVNTMPEATLEAFDDHGTVARTVDADFAAAQDVVDRVSAVGVDLDDVARVLEDEGVAAFSKSFDELITTLEAKAAEL
;
A
#
# COMPACT_ATOMS: atom_id res chain seq x y z
N LEU A 1 8.68 -7.78 4.51
CA LEU A 1 7.23 -8.10 4.51
C LEU A 1 6.59 -7.42 3.30
N TYR A 2 5.74 -8.12 2.55
CA TYR A 2 5.14 -7.78 1.23
C TYR A 2 6.07 -7.74 0.01
N VAL A 3 7.34 -7.33 0.15
CA VAL A 3 8.26 -7.22 -1.00
C VAL A 3 8.47 -8.58 -1.68
N ASP A 4 8.90 -9.58 -0.92
CA ASP A 4 9.23 -10.93 -1.39
C ASP A 4 8.09 -11.61 -2.14
N THR A 5 6.83 -11.30 -1.79
CA THR A 5 5.64 -11.94 -2.35
C THR A 5 5.06 -11.22 -3.57
N LEU A 6 5.64 -10.07 -3.96
CA LEU A 6 5.13 -9.21 -5.02
C LEU A 6 6.17 -8.96 -6.13
N ILE A 7 7.19 -9.81 -6.25
CA ILE A 7 8.24 -9.68 -7.26
C ILE A 7 7.77 -10.30 -8.58
N GLY A 8 7.78 -9.52 -9.66
CA GLY A 8 7.49 -10.02 -11.00
C GLY A 8 7.74 -9.01 -12.12
N PRO A 9 7.61 -9.44 -13.39
CA PRO A 9 7.85 -8.58 -14.54
C PRO A 9 6.85 -7.41 -14.60
N ASP A 10 7.27 -6.29 -15.18
CA ASP A 10 6.41 -5.13 -15.45
C ASP A 10 5.75 -4.51 -14.20
N THR A 11 6.40 -4.64 -13.03
CA THR A 11 5.94 -4.07 -11.75
C THR A 11 7.00 -3.18 -11.11
N VAL A 12 6.54 -2.26 -10.26
CA VAL A 12 7.40 -1.44 -9.40
C VAL A 12 6.85 -1.51 -7.98
N ASN A 13 7.73 -1.70 -7.00
CA ASN A 13 7.40 -1.57 -5.58
C ASN A 13 8.07 -0.31 -5.02
N THR A 14 7.27 0.69 -4.65
CA THR A 14 7.76 1.93 -4.03
C THR A 14 7.80 1.74 -2.52
N MET A 15 9.01 1.74 -1.96
CA MET A 15 9.26 1.40 -0.57
C MET A 15 9.87 2.57 0.21
N PRO A 16 9.51 2.75 1.48
CA PRO A 16 10.29 3.59 2.40
C PRO A 16 11.69 3.02 2.63
N GLU A 17 12.66 3.87 2.97
CA GLU A 17 14.06 3.47 3.20
C GLU A 17 14.19 2.30 4.18
N ALA A 18 13.51 2.34 5.32
CA ALA A 18 13.55 1.26 6.31
C ALA A 18 13.03 -0.08 5.78
N THR A 19 12.10 -0.07 4.81
CA THR A 19 11.61 -1.30 4.16
C THR A 19 12.64 -1.83 3.16
N LEU A 20 13.32 -0.93 2.45
CA LEU A 20 14.42 -1.28 1.56
C LEU A 20 15.59 -1.89 2.34
N GLU A 21 16.01 -1.26 3.44
CA GLU A 21 17.07 -1.77 4.33
C GLU A 21 16.72 -3.16 4.88
N ALA A 22 15.48 -3.36 5.32
CA ALA A 22 15.02 -4.67 5.79
C ALA A 22 15.05 -5.73 4.67
N PHE A 23 14.69 -5.36 3.45
CA PHE A 23 14.77 -6.27 2.31
C PHE A 23 16.22 -6.59 1.92
N ASP A 24 17.14 -5.64 2.05
CA ASP A 24 18.57 -5.87 1.79
C ASP A 24 19.20 -6.83 2.82
N ASP A 25 18.85 -6.69 4.11
CA ASP A 25 19.37 -7.55 5.18
C ASP A 25 18.86 -9.00 5.09
N HIS A 26 17.56 -9.19 4.81
CA HIS A 26 16.92 -10.52 4.94
C HIS A 26 15.79 -10.80 3.94
N GLY A 27 15.72 -10.10 2.81
CA GLY A 27 14.76 -10.37 1.74
C GLY A 27 15.11 -11.58 0.89
N THR A 28 14.10 -12.17 0.26
CA THR A 28 14.24 -13.27 -0.71
C THR A 28 13.89 -12.80 -2.11
N VAL A 29 14.84 -12.91 -3.04
CA VAL A 29 14.62 -12.59 -4.45
C VAL A 29 14.12 -13.83 -5.21
N ALA A 30 12.84 -13.84 -5.55
CA ALA A 30 12.22 -14.84 -6.41
C ALA A 30 11.00 -14.23 -7.12
N ARG A 31 10.67 -14.67 -8.34
CA ARG A 31 9.41 -14.31 -8.99
C ARG A 31 8.26 -15.01 -8.26
N THR A 32 7.40 -14.22 -7.62
CA THR A 32 6.37 -14.71 -6.70
C THR A 32 4.98 -14.17 -7.01
N VAL A 33 4.88 -13.02 -7.66
CA VAL A 33 3.60 -12.33 -7.88
C VAL A 33 2.57 -13.18 -8.65
N ASP A 34 3.05 -14.09 -9.49
CA ASP A 34 2.25 -14.95 -10.36
C ASP A 34 2.57 -16.44 -10.18
N ALA A 35 3.12 -16.79 -9.02
CA ALA A 35 3.48 -18.18 -8.71
C ALA A 35 2.25 -19.09 -8.53
N ASP A 36 1.15 -18.58 -7.95
CA ASP A 36 -0.07 -19.36 -7.72
C ASP A 36 -1.33 -18.48 -7.61
N PHE A 37 -1.96 -18.19 -8.75
CA PHE A 37 -3.21 -17.42 -8.78
C PHE A 37 -4.40 -18.17 -8.18
N ALA A 38 -4.40 -19.51 -8.20
CA ALA A 38 -5.50 -20.29 -7.65
C ALA A 38 -5.54 -20.18 -6.13
N ALA A 39 -4.38 -20.28 -5.48
CA ALA A 39 -4.26 -20.05 -4.04
C ALA A 39 -4.63 -18.60 -3.65
N ALA A 40 -4.22 -17.61 -4.45
CA ALA A 40 -4.60 -16.22 -4.21
C ALA A 40 -6.12 -16.02 -4.27
N GLN A 41 -6.80 -16.61 -5.26
CA GLN A 41 -8.26 -16.53 -5.38
C GLN A 41 -8.97 -17.26 -4.23
N ASP A 42 -8.48 -18.43 -3.79
CA ASP A 42 -9.06 -19.15 -2.64
C ASP A 42 -9.04 -18.31 -1.36
N VAL A 43 -7.97 -17.53 -1.14
CA VAL A 43 -7.90 -16.60 -0.01
C VAL A 43 -8.99 -15.54 -0.11
N VAL A 44 -9.18 -14.94 -1.28
CA VAL A 44 -10.24 -13.94 -1.52
C VAL A 44 -11.62 -14.54 -1.28
N ASP A 45 -11.90 -15.71 -1.84
CA ASP A 45 -13.18 -16.40 -1.70
C ASP A 45 -13.49 -16.75 -0.24
N ARG A 46 -12.48 -17.19 0.51
CA ARG A 46 -12.62 -17.51 1.95
C ARG A 46 -12.89 -16.28 2.81
N VAL A 47 -12.31 -15.13 2.47
CA VAL A 47 -12.60 -13.86 3.14
C VAL A 47 -14.06 -13.46 2.90
N SER A 48 -14.54 -13.56 1.66
CA SER A 48 -15.95 -13.31 1.37
C SER A 48 -16.89 -14.33 2.03
N ALA A 49 -16.50 -15.60 2.11
CA ALA A 49 -17.30 -16.66 2.73
C ALA A 49 -17.56 -16.45 4.24
N VAL A 50 -16.68 -15.70 4.94
CA VAL A 50 -16.89 -15.33 6.35
C VAL A 50 -17.70 -14.03 6.51
N GLY A 51 -18.24 -13.49 5.41
CA GLY A 51 -19.14 -12.34 5.41
C GLY A 51 -18.43 -10.99 5.26
N VAL A 52 -17.16 -10.96 4.88
CA VAL A 52 -16.46 -9.71 4.56
C VAL A 52 -16.83 -9.27 3.14
N ASP A 53 -17.45 -8.09 3.03
CA ASP A 53 -17.71 -7.44 1.76
C ASP A 53 -16.44 -6.69 1.31
N LEU A 54 -15.71 -7.27 0.36
CA LEU A 54 -14.48 -6.67 -0.16
C LEU A 54 -14.74 -5.41 -1.00
N ASP A 55 -15.94 -5.27 -1.59
CA ASP A 55 -16.30 -4.05 -2.31
C ASP A 55 -16.54 -2.89 -1.33
N ASP A 56 -17.16 -3.17 -0.19
CA ASP A 56 -17.30 -2.19 0.89
C ASP A 56 -15.95 -1.81 1.49
N VAL A 57 -15.09 -2.79 1.79
CA VAL A 57 -13.72 -2.54 2.25
C VAL A 57 -12.94 -1.67 1.27
N ALA A 58 -13.03 -1.95 -0.03
CA ALA A 58 -12.36 -1.15 -1.05
C ALA A 58 -12.85 0.31 -1.05
N ARG A 59 -14.17 0.53 -0.96
CA ARG A 59 -14.74 1.89 -0.89
C ARG A 59 -14.30 2.64 0.36
N VAL A 60 -14.34 1.99 1.52
CA VAL A 60 -13.90 2.60 2.78
C VAL A 60 -12.43 3.02 2.70
N LEU A 61 -11.55 2.14 2.20
CA LEU A 61 -10.13 2.45 2.06
C LEU A 61 -9.87 3.58 1.05
N GLU A 62 -10.63 3.65 -0.03
CA GLU A 62 -10.55 4.73 -1.01
C GLU A 62 -10.98 6.08 -0.41
N ASP A 63 -12.13 6.12 0.25
CA ASP A 63 -12.67 7.33 0.89
C ASP A 63 -11.73 7.85 1.98
N GLU A 64 -11.23 6.96 2.84
CA GLU A 64 -10.26 7.30 3.88
C GLU A 64 -8.93 7.77 3.29
N GLY A 65 -8.47 7.13 2.20
CA GLY A 65 -7.27 7.52 1.48
C GLY A 65 -7.37 8.94 0.93
N VAL A 66 -8.47 9.26 0.22
CA VAL A 66 -8.70 10.61 -0.31
C VAL A 66 -8.75 11.65 0.81
N ALA A 67 -9.48 11.36 1.88
CA ALA A 67 -9.59 12.26 3.03
C ALA A 67 -8.22 12.51 3.69
N ALA A 68 -7.39 11.48 3.86
CA ALA A 68 -6.05 11.60 4.42
C ALA A 68 -5.14 12.45 3.54
N PHE A 69 -5.18 12.25 2.21
CA PHE A 69 -4.40 13.03 1.26
C PHE A 69 -4.81 14.51 1.25
N SER A 70 -6.11 14.81 1.24
CA SER A 70 -6.62 16.18 1.33
C SER A 70 -6.15 16.86 2.62
N LYS A 71 -6.26 16.16 3.75
CA LYS A 71 -5.80 16.69 5.04
C LYS A 71 -4.31 16.99 5.04
N SER A 72 -3.47 16.07 4.56
CA SER A 72 -2.02 16.30 4.49
C SER A 72 -1.65 17.46 3.56
N PHE A 73 -2.44 17.69 2.50
CA PHE A 73 -2.25 18.85 1.63
C PHE A 73 -2.61 20.17 2.32
N ASP A 74 -3.74 20.24 3.03
CA ASP A 74 -4.15 21.43 3.79
C ASP A 74 -3.12 21.78 4.89
N GLU A 75 -2.59 20.76 5.57
CA GLU A 75 -1.52 20.91 6.57
C GLU A 75 -0.23 21.47 5.92
N LEU A 76 0.13 20.99 4.72
CA LEU A 76 1.26 21.52 3.97
C LEU A 76 1.06 23.00 3.61
N ILE A 77 -0.10 23.37 3.06
CA ILE A 77 -0.40 24.76 2.70
C ILE A 77 -0.36 25.66 3.93
N THR A 78 -1.00 25.25 5.03
CA THR A 78 -0.98 26.00 6.31
C THR A 78 0.45 26.24 6.79
N THR A 79 1.31 25.24 6.69
CA THR A 79 2.73 25.35 7.08
C THR A 79 3.48 26.34 6.18
N LEU A 80 3.22 26.33 4.88
CA LEU A 80 3.84 27.25 3.93
C LEU A 80 3.37 28.70 4.16
N GLU A 81 2.08 28.91 4.43
CA GLU A 81 1.53 30.24 4.75
C GLU A 81 2.14 30.81 6.03
N ALA A 82 2.24 29.99 7.08
CA ALA A 82 2.90 30.37 8.33
C ALA A 82 4.36 30.77 8.07
N LYS A 83 5.10 29.99 7.28
CA LYS A 83 6.48 30.29 6.94
C LYS A 83 6.63 31.57 6.12
N ALA A 84 5.72 31.82 5.20
CA ALA A 84 5.73 33.01 4.36
C ALA A 84 5.46 34.30 5.17
N ALA A 85 4.62 34.23 6.20
CA ALA A 85 4.32 35.37 7.08
C ALA A 85 5.49 35.77 8.01
N GLU A 86 6.46 34.88 8.21
CA GLU A 86 7.68 35.13 9.01
C GLU A 86 8.81 35.80 8.21
N LEU A 87 8.69 35.90 6.87
CA LEU A 87 9.68 36.46 5.96
C LEU A 87 9.35 37.91 5.60
#